data_AF-A0A346Y6T0-F1
#
_entry.id   AF-A0A346Y6T0-F1
#
_cell.length_a   1.000
_cell.length_b   1.000
_cell.length_c   1.000
_cell.angle_alpha   90.00
_cell.angle_beta   90.00
_cell.angle_gamma   90.00
#
_symmetry.space_group_name_H-M   'P 1'
#
loop_
_entity.id
_entity.type
_entity.pdbx_description
1 polymer ?
#
loop_
_entity_poly.entity_id
_entity_poly.type
_entity_poly.pdbx_seq_one_letter_code
_entity_poly.pdbx_strand_id
1 'polypeptide(L)' 'MRGHASLGGTGAIIMRCDHHYGLALERAAAIDRRYPPHPPQDFDFLDAGEHWYEDLSR' A
#
# COMPACT_ATOMS: atom_id res chain seq x y z
N MET A 1 -25.44 -0.89 -9.56
CA MET A 1 -23.97 -0.88 -9.41
C MET A 1 -23.67 -1.29 -7.98
N ARG A 2 -23.04 -2.44 -7.73
CA ARG A 2 -22.58 -2.77 -6.38
C ARG A 2 -21.28 -1.99 -6.14
N GLY A 3 -21.11 -1.47 -4.93
CA GLY A 3 -19.93 -0.69 -4.55
C GLY A 3 -19.06 -1.53 -3.62
N HIS A 4 -17.77 -1.55 -3.88
CA HIS A 4 -16.77 -2.16 -3.01
C HIS A 4 -16.15 -1.09 -2.11
N ALA A 5 -16.24 -1.28 -0.80
CA ALA A 5 -15.55 -0.42 0.15
C ALA A 5 -14.03 -0.67 0.07
N SER A 6 -13.24 0.39 0.09
CA SER A 6 -11.78 0.33 0.15
C SER A 6 -11.27 1.44 1.06
N LEU A 7 -10.18 1.21 1.77
CA LEU A 7 -9.53 2.26 2.56
C LEU A 7 -8.68 3.15 1.64
N GLY A 8 -8.86 4.45 1.75
CA GLY A 8 -7.97 5.45 1.15
C GLY A 8 -6.73 5.69 2.00
N GLY A 9 -5.74 6.40 1.44
CA GLY A 9 -4.48 6.71 2.14
C GLY A 9 -4.64 7.54 3.42
N THR A 10 -5.80 8.18 3.63
CA THR A 10 -6.15 8.93 4.85
C THR A 10 -6.92 8.09 5.87
N GLY A 11 -7.14 6.79 5.61
CA GLY A 11 -8.00 5.92 6.42
C GLY A 11 -9.51 6.08 6.15
N ALA A 12 -9.91 7.02 5.29
CA ALA A 12 -11.30 7.17 4.88
C ALA A 12 -11.79 5.99 4.03
N ILE A 13 -13.04 5.59 4.20
CA ILE A 13 -13.69 4.60 3.32
C ILE A 13 -14.04 5.29 2.00
N ILE A 14 -13.55 4.73 0.89
CA ILE A 14 -13.85 5.16 -0.46
C ILE A 14 -14.60 4.03 -1.16
N MET A 15 -15.74 4.36 -1.76
CA MET A 15 -16.53 3.40 -2.54
C MET A 15 -16.02 3.34 -3.97
N ARG A 16 -15.68 2.13 -4.43
CA ARG A 16 -15.27 1.86 -5.81
C ARG A 16 -16.36 1.10 -6.55
N CYS A 17 -16.57 1.40 -7.83
CA CYS A 17 -17.37 0.53 -8.70
C CYS A 17 -16.59 -0.75 -9.05
N ASP A 18 -17.29 -1.76 -9.54
CA ASP A 18 -16.72 -3.07 -9.90
C ASP A 18 -15.49 -2.96 -10.80
N HIS A 19 -15.51 -2.06 -11.79
CA HIS A 19 -14.38 -1.84 -12.70
C HIS A 19 -13.12 -1.35 -11.96
N HIS A 20 -13.24 -0.32 -11.11
CA HIS A 20 -12.10 0.22 -10.37
C HIS A 20 -11.63 -0.71 -9.24
N TYR A 21 -12.51 -1.57 -8.75
CA TYR A 21 -12.13 -2.64 -7.84
C TYR A 21 -11.31 -3.72 -8.56
N GLY A 22 -11.72 -4.14 -9.76
CA GLY A 22 -10.94 -5.06 -10.61
C GLY A 22 -9.54 -4.54 -10.91
N LEU A 23 -9.41 -3.27 -11.32
CA LEU A 23 -8.10 -2.64 -11.54
C LEU A 23 -7.21 -2.61 -10.28
N ALA A 24 -7.81 -2.48 -9.09
CA ALA A 24 -7.06 -2.52 -7.84
C ALA A 24 -6.52 -3.93 -7.56
N LEU A 25 -7.32 -4.97 -7.82
CA LEU A 25 -6.91 -6.36 -7.66
C LEU A 25 -5.78 -6.74 -8.63
N GLU A 26 -5.85 -6.30 -9.89
CA GLU A 26 -4.79 -6.54 -10.88
C GLU A 26 -3.46 -5.92 -10.44
N ARG A 27 -3.50 -4.70 -9.90
CA ARG A 27 -2.31 -4.02 -9.36
C ARG A 27 -1.75 -4.73 -8.14
N ALA A 28 -2.60 -5.17 -7.21
CA ALA A 28 -2.18 -5.93 -6.04
C ALA A 28 -1.48 -7.23 -6.46
N ALA A 29 -2.09 -7.99 -7.39
CA ALA A 29 -1.49 -9.22 -7.91
C ALA A 29 -0.15 -8.97 -8.62
N ALA A 30 0.03 -7.84 -9.29
CA ALA A 30 1.30 -7.47 -9.91
C ALA A 30 2.39 -7.16 -8.86
N ILE A 31 2.02 -6.52 -7.75
CA ILE A 31 2.92 -6.26 -6.60
C ILE A 31 3.34 -7.59 -5.97
N ASP A 32 2.39 -8.48 -5.69
CA ASP A 32 2.65 -9.78 -5.06
C ASP A 32 3.57 -10.68 -5.91
N ARG A 33 3.49 -10.57 -7.24
CA ARG A 33 4.42 -11.29 -8.14
C ARG A 33 5.81 -10.66 -8.17
N ARG A 34 5.90 -9.34 -7.97
CA ARG A 34 7.16 -8.58 -8.08
C ARG A 34 7.98 -8.64 -6.79
N TYR A 35 7.32 -8.61 -5.65
CA TYR A 35 7.97 -8.50 -4.35
C TYR A 35 7.77 -9.76 -3.52
N PRO A 36 8.81 -10.23 -2.82
CA PRO A 36 8.67 -11.38 -1.93
C PRO A 36 7.73 -11.05 -0.76
N PRO A 37 6.99 -12.05 -0.24
CA PRO A 37 6.07 -11.85 0.88
C PRO A 37 6.77 -11.47 2.20
N HIS A 38 8.06 -11.78 2.29
CA HIS A 38 8.91 -11.39 3.41
C HIS A 38 10.07 -10.53 2.88
N PRO A 39 10.43 -9.46 3.61
CA PRO A 39 11.60 -8.69 3.26
C PRO A 39 12.86 -9.58 3.30
N PRO A 40 13.88 -9.29 2.48
CA PRO A 40 15.20 -9.91 2.57
C PRO A 40 15.80 -9.84 3.98
N GLN A 41 16.72 -10.75 4.31
CA GLN A 41 17.33 -10.82 5.65
C GLN A 41 18.17 -9.57 5.99
N ASP A 42 18.71 -8.93 4.96
CA ASP A 42 19.50 -7.71 5.02
C ASP A 42 18.67 -6.44 4.79
N PHE A 43 17.33 -6.55 4.73
CA PHE A 43 16.47 -5.40 4.64
C PHE A 43 16.52 -4.59 5.94
N ASP A 44 17.11 -3.41 5.87
CA ASP A 44 17.02 -2.42 6.94
C ASP A 44 15.74 -1.59 6.75
N PHE A 45 14.84 -1.63 7.73
CA PHE A 45 13.64 -0.80 7.71
C PHE A 45 13.98 0.69 7.78
N LEU A 46 15.20 1.04 8.20
CA LEU A 46 15.70 2.40 8.19
C LEU A 46 16.01 2.93 6.78
N ASP A 47 16.30 2.05 5.81
CA ASP A 47 16.59 2.42 4.41
C ASP A 47 15.33 2.84 3.63
N ALA A 48 14.14 2.67 4.19
CA ALA A 48 12.87 3.06 3.55
C ALA A 48 12.70 4.60 3.40
N GLY A 49 13.70 5.39 3.81
CA GLY A 49 13.86 6.81 3.49
C GLY A 49 12.92 7.77 4.23
N GLU A 50 11.85 7.29 4.86
CA GLU A 50 10.89 8.15 5.57
C GLU A 50 10.69 7.69 7.03
N HIS A 51 11.42 8.33 7.95
CA HIS A 51 11.16 8.25 9.39
C HIS A 51 10.32 9.44 9.82
N TRP A 52 9.11 9.17 10.28
CA TRP A 52 8.19 10.19 10.83
C TRP A 52 8.75 10.96 12.04
N TYR A 53 9.88 10.52 12.60
CA TYR A 53 10.51 11.08 13.80
C TYR A 53 11.91 11.64 13.58
N GLU A 54 12.44 11.65 12.36
CA GLU A 54 13.82 12.12 12.09
C GLU A 54 14.00 13.65 12.09
N ASP A 55 12.96 14.44 12.39
CA ASP A 55 13.09 15.90 12.48
C ASP A 55 12.44 16.46 13.77
N LEU A 56 13.05 16.18 14.93
CA LEU A 56 12.71 16.85 16.19
C LEU A 56 13.94 17.42 16.94
N SER A 57 15.09 17.57 16.27
CA SER A 57 16.31 18.07 16.95
C SER A 57 17.17 19.03 16.11
N ARG A 58 16.57 20.03 15.47
CA ARG A 58 17.33 21.18 14.96
C ARG A 58 16.86 22.51 15.52
#